data_AF-A0AAV3INM8-F1
#
_entry.id   AF-A0AAV3INM8-F1
#
_cell.length_a   1.000
_cell.length_b   1.000
_cell.length_c   1.000
_cell.angle_alpha   90.00
_cell.angle_beta   90.00
_cell.angle_gamma   90.00
#
_symmetry.space_group_name_H-M   'P 1'
#
loop_
_entity.id
_entity.type
_entity.pdbx_description
1 polymer ?
#
loop_
_entity_poly.entity_id
_entity_poly.type
_entity_poly.pdbx_seq_one_letter_code
_entity_poly.pdbx_strand_id
1 'polypeptide(L)'
;MKLYISALQLENGELLLVVSPQFNANAIQDYALRWEIETLFSCLKGRGFNLENTRLTDPRRVKKLIAVLAISFCWCYLTGEWQHNQKKAIKIKKHGRLSMSLFRYGLDYVQMAIQRLIGFGKKEEFKEILAILRKQNPDRIRVL
;
A
#
# COMPACT_ATOMS: atom_id res chain seq x y z
N MET A 1 -1.27 -31.22 -21.77
CA MET A 1 -1.66 -29.85 -21.32
C MET A 1 -0.90 -28.85 -22.17
N LYS A 2 -1.56 -27.87 -22.80
CA LYS A 2 -0.87 -26.80 -23.55
C LYS A 2 -0.46 -25.70 -22.57
N LEU A 3 0.78 -25.22 -22.68
CA LEU A 3 1.30 -24.10 -21.90
C LEU A 3 1.71 -22.99 -22.86
N TYR A 4 1.59 -21.75 -22.41
CA TYR A 4 1.99 -20.55 -23.12
C TYR A 4 3.12 -19.88 -22.35
N ILE A 5 4.11 -19.37 -23.09
CA ILE A 5 5.27 -18.71 -22.50
C ILE A 5 5.32 -17.28 -23.04
N SER A 6 5.38 -16.32 -22.14
CA SER A 6 5.66 -14.91 -22.44
C SER A 6 7.04 -14.56 -21.90
N ALA A 7 7.80 -13.77 -22.66
CA ALA A 7 9.17 -13.41 -22.31
C ALA A 7 9.36 -11.89 -22.38
N LEU A 8 10.12 -11.34 -21.44
CA LEU A 8 10.59 -9.96 -21.43
C LEU A 8 12.09 -9.92 -21.11
N GLN A 9 12.88 -9.20 -21.90
CA GLN A 9 14.27 -8.92 -21.56
C GLN A 9 14.32 -7.74 -20.58
N LEU A 10 14.97 -7.94 -19.45
CA LEU A 10 15.17 -6.92 -18.41
C LEU A 10 16.37 -6.02 -18.74
N GLU A 11 16.44 -4.87 -18.07
CA GLU A 11 17.52 -3.87 -18.28
C GLU A 11 18.92 -4.44 -17.98
N ASN A 12 19.02 -5.44 -17.09
CA ASN A 12 20.26 -6.14 -16.76
C ASN A 12 20.62 -7.25 -17.77
N GLY A 13 19.85 -7.40 -18.85
CA GLY A 13 20.05 -8.43 -19.87
C GLY A 13 19.44 -9.80 -19.52
N GLU A 14 18.89 -9.98 -18.32
CA GLU A 14 18.22 -11.23 -17.92
C GLU A 14 16.84 -11.39 -18.57
N LEU A 15 16.36 -12.63 -18.67
CA LEU A 15 15.06 -12.93 -19.26
C LEU A 15 14.03 -13.25 -18.16
N LEU A 16 12.94 -12.49 -18.12
CA LEU A 16 11.75 -12.83 -17.35
C LEU A 16 10.86 -13.74 -18.19
N LEU A 17 10.59 -14.95 -17.70
CA LEU A 17 9.67 -15.91 -18.32
C LEU A 17 8.41 -16.06 -17.46
N VAL A 18 7.25 -15.87 -18.08
CA VAL A 18 5.94 -16.11 -17.47
C VAL A 18 5.28 -17.28 -18.20
N VAL A 19 4.90 -18.31 -17.44
CA VAL A 19 4.24 -19.51 -17.97
C VAL A 19 2.78 -19.51 -17.54
N SER A 20 1.87 -19.62 -18.49
CA SER A 20 0.42 -19.61 -18.24
C SER A 20 -0.29 -20.79 -18.91
N PRO A 21 -1.40 -21.28 -18.33
CA PRO A 21 -2.21 -22.35 -18.93
C PRO A 21 -3.08 -21.85 -20.11
N GLN A 22 -3.14 -20.54 -20.32
CA GLN A 22 -3.97 -19.88 -21.33
C GLN A 22 -3.15 -18.80 -22.04
N PHE A 23 -3.42 -18.60 -23.33
CA PHE A 23 -2.83 -17.50 -24.09
C PHE A 23 -3.30 -16.17 -23.51
N ASN A 24 -2.36 -15.29 -23.17
CA ASN A 24 -2.65 -13.95 -22.70
C ASN A 24 -1.59 -12.99 -23.27
N ALA A 25 -2.03 -12.06 -24.12
CA ALA A 25 -1.14 -11.05 -24.71
C ALA A 25 -0.55 -10.10 -23.66
N ASN A 26 -1.22 -9.95 -22.50
CA ASN A 26 -0.83 -9.08 -21.41
C ASN A 26 -0.17 -9.84 -20.24
N ALA A 27 0.25 -11.08 -20.43
CA ALA A 27 0.74 -11.94 -19.34
C ALA A 27 1.88 -11.29 -18.52
N ILE A 28 2.76 -10.53 -19.17
CA ILE A 28 3.85 -9.81 -18.49
C ILE A 28 3.31 -8.65 -17.66
N GLN A 29 2.37 -7.87 -18.20
CA GLN A 29 1.75 -6.73 -17.50
C GLN A 29 0.93 -7.21 -16.30
N ASP A 30 0.14 -8.28 -16.47
CA ASP A 30 -0.63 -8.87 -15.38
C ASP A 30 0.31 -9.44 -14.30
N TYR A 31 1.42 -10.07 -14.70
CA TYR A 31 2.43 -10.54 -13.76
C TYR A 31 3.13 -9.39 -13.01
N ALA A 32 3.25 -8.21 -13.63
CA ALA A 32 3.81 -7.04 -12.97
C ALA A 32 2.94 -6.57 -11.79
N LEU A 33 1.61 -6.76 -11.83
CA LEU A 33 0.71 -6.45 -10.70
C LEU A 33 1.04 -7.28 -9.44
N ARG A 34 1.63 -8.47 -9.61
CA ARG A 34 2.09 -9.31 -8.48
C ARG A 34 3.05 -8.53 -7.56
N TRP A 35 3.87 -7.64 -8.10
CA TRP A 35 4.86 -6.88 -7.32
C TRP A 35 4.22 -5.95 -6.27
N GLU A 36 2.95 -5.60 -6.39
CA GLU A 36 2.24 -4.78 -5.40
C GLU A 36 2.23 -5.43 -4.01
N ILE A 37 2.16 -6.77 -3.95
CA ILE A 37 2.17 -7.49 -2.67
C ILE A 37 3.49 -7.33 -1.91
N GLU A 38 4.61 -7.17 -2.61
CA GLU A 38 5.92 -6.93 -1.99
C GLU A 38 5.95 -5.56 -1.32
N THR A 39 5.28 -4.57 -1.92
CA THR A 39 5.10 -3.24 -1.33
C THR A 39 4.26 -3.32 -0.05
N LEU A 40 3.15 -4.07 -0.08
CA LEU A 40 2.32 -4.32 1.10
C LEU A 40 3.13 -4.98 2.23
N PHE A 41 3.82 -6.10 1.95
CA PHE A 41 4.63 -6.79 2.97
C PHE A 41 5.69 -5.89 3.57
N SER A 42 6.31 -5.05 2.75
CA SER A 42 7.30 -4.11 3.24
C SER A 42 6.70 -3.05 4.16
N CYS A 43 5.49 -2.56 3.87
CA CYS A 43 4.75 -1.64 4.73
C CYS A 43 4.30 -2.30 6.05
N LEU A 44 3.97 -3.58 6.05
CA LEU A 44 3.65 -4.31 7.29
C LEU A 44 4.90 -4.50 8.19
N LYS A 45 6.08 -4.61 7.58
CA LYS A 45 7.37 -4.82 8.25
C LYS A 45 8.07 -3.48 8.55
N GLY A 46 9.39 -3.43 8.41
CA GLY A 46 10.25 -2.31 8.80
C GLY A 46 9.96 -0.98 8.11
N ARG A 47 9.29 -0.97 6.94
CA ARG A 47 8.93 0.29 6.26
C ARG A 47 7.59 0.86 6.71
N GLY A 48 6.92 0.29 7.72
CA GLY A 48 5.68 0.84 8.25
C GLY A 48 5.36 0.38 9.67
N PHE A 49 4.52 -0.65 9.79
CA PHE A 49 3.93 -1.07 11.06
C PHE A 49 4.88 -1.87 11.97
N ASN A 50 6.07 -2.24 11.49
CA ASN A 50 7.07 -2.97 12.28
C ASN A 50 6.52 -4.28 12.89
N LEU A 51 5.68 -5.01 12.16
CA LEU A 51 5.01 -6.23 12.63
C LEU A 51 5.98 -7.25 13.26
N GLU A 52 7.16 -7.41 12.69
CA GLU A 52 8.18 -8.37 13.16
C GLU A 52 8.69 -8.04 14.57
N ASN A 53 8.68 -6.76 14.97
CA ASN A 53 9.10 -6.33 16.30
C ASN A 53 8.11 -6.73 17.40
N THR A 54 6.88 -7.10 17.05
CA THR A 54 5.89 -7.58 18.03
C THR A 54 6.24 -8.96 18.60
N ARG A 55 7.09 -9.73 17.90
CA ARG A 55 7.49 -11.11 18.25
C ARG A 55 6.30 -12.04 18.55
N LEU A 56 5.13 -11.75 17.98
CA LEU A 56 3.94 -12.58 18.16
C LEU A 56 4.09 -13.90 17.41
N THR A 57 4.02 -15.00 18.14
CA THR A 57 4.13 -16.36 17.59
C THR A 57 2.81 -17.13 17.61
N ASP A 58 1.87 -16.76 18.48
CA ASP A 58 0.54 -17.39 18.57
C ASP A 58 -0.28 -17.10 17.29
N PRO A 59 -0.69 -18.13 16.51
CA PRO A 59 -1.39 -17.93 15.25
C PRO A 59 -2.74 -17.22 15.38
N ARG A 60 -3.45 -17.40 16.50
CA ARG A 60 -4.74 -16.74 16.75
C ARG A 60 -4.54 -15.25 16.99
N ARG A 61 -3.49 -14.86 17.71
CA ARG A 61 -3.11 -13.46 17.93
C ARG A 61 -2.61 -12.81 16.65
N VAL A 62 -1.76 -13.50 15.88
CA VAL A 62 -1.28 -13.03 14.57
C VAL A 62 -2.46 -12.77 13.64
N LYS A 63 -3.41 -13.71 13.53
CA LYS A 63 -4.62 -13.54 12.71
C LYS A 63 -5.39 -12.27 13.07
N LYS A 64 -5.62 -12.02 14.37
CA LYS A 64 -6.31 -10.81 14.84
C LYS A 64 -5.52 -9.54 14.50
N LEU A 65 -4.20 -9.55 14.71
CA LEU A 65 -3.35 -8.40 14.41
C LEU A 65 -3.35 -8.09 12.91
N ILE A 66 -3.21 -9.09 12.04
CA ILE A 66 -3.25 -8.91 10.59
C ILE A 66 -4.57 -8.28 10.14
N ALA A 67 -5.71 -8.68 10.72
CA ALA A 67 -6.99 -8.06 10.42
C ALA A 67 -7.02 -6.56 10.75
N VAL A 68 -6.48 -6.18 11.92
CA VAL A 68 -6.36 -4.76 12.30
C VAL A 68 -5.40 -4.03 11.37
N LEU A 69 -4.23 -4.61 11.07
CA LEU A 69 -3.24 -4.00 10.19
C LEU A 69 -3.75 -3.81 8.76
N ALA A 70 -4.63 -4.69 8.27
CA ALA A 70 -5.27 -4.51 6.96
C ALA A 70 -6.14 -3.24 6.95
N ILE A 71 -6.97 -3.03 7.98
CA ILE A 71 -7.78 -1.82 8.11
C ILE A 71 -6.89 -0.59 8.26
N SER A 72 -5.87 -0.66 9.13
CA SER A 72 -4.90 0.41 9.32
C SER A 72 -4.13 0.75 8.04
N PHE A 73 -3.78 -0.26 7.23
CA PHE A 73 -3.09 -0.06 5.95
C PHE A 73 -3.96 0.74 4.99
N CYS A 74 -5.21 0.30 4.79
CA CYS A 74 -6.17 1.02 3.97
C CYS A 74 -6.33 2.45 4.47
N TRP A 75 -6.49 2.65 5.78
CA TRP A 75 -6.61 3.98 6.35
C TRP A 75 -5.41 4.88 6.02
N CYS A 76 -4.19 4.40 6.27
CA CYS A 76 -2.97 5.15 5.97
C CYS A 76 -2.84 5.44 4.48
N TYR A 77 -3.13 4.47 3.61
CA TYR A 77 -3.07 4.68 2.17
C TYR A 77 -4.05 5.77 1.72
N LEU A 78 -5.31 5.68 2.16
CA LEU A 78 -6.37 6.64 1.86
C LEU A 78 -6.05 8.05 2.37
N THR A 79 -5.53 8.17 3.59
CA THR A 79 -5.10 9.45 4.15
C THR A 79 -3.91 10.02 3.38
N GLY A 80 -2.99 9.19 2.92
CA GLY A 80 -1.85 9.61 2.10
C GLY A 80 -2.28 10.15 0.73
N GLU A 81 -3.18 9.43 0.06
CA GLU A 81 -3.80 9.85 -1.21
C GLU A 81 -4.54 11.18 -1.05
N TRP A 82 -5.39 11.30 -0.02
CA TRP A 82 -6.11 12.53 0.26
C TRP A 82 -5.16 13.70 0.55
N GLN A 83 -4.12 13.50 1.37
CA GLN A 83 -3.13 14.56 1.61
C GLN A 83 -2.39 14.95 0.33
N HIS A 84 -2.03 13.97 -0.51
CA HIS A 84 -1.34 14.22 -1.77
C HIS A 84 -2.20 15.08 -2.71
N ASN A 85 -3.50 14.77 -2.80
CA ASN A 85 -4.42 15.43 -3.71
C ASN A 85 -4.95 16.78 -3.19
N GLN A 86 -5.18 16.91 -1.87
CA GLN A 86 -5.97 18.02 -1.31
C GLN A 86 -5.20 18.93 -0.35
N LYS A 87 -4.05 18.50 0.19
CA LYS A 87 -3.27 19.31 1.14
C LYS A 87 -1.90 19.68 0.60
N LYS A 88 -1.04 18.69 0.42
CA LYS A 88 0.33 18.90 -0.06
C LYS A 88 0.76 17.69 -0.88
N ALA A 89 0.96 17.93 -2.16
CA ALA A 89 1.47 16.93 -3.09
C ALA A 89 2.89 16.49 -2.70
N ILE A 90 3.12 15.18 -2.82
CA ILE A 90 4.43 14.57 -2.67
C ILE A 90 5.24 14.87 -3.92
N LYS A 91 6.48 15.34 -3.75
CA LYS A 91 7.35 15.68 -4.88
C LYS A 91 7.72 14.44 -5.69
N ILE A 92 7.63 14.55 -7.02
CA ILE A 92 8.18 13.55 -7.94
C ILE A 92 9.69 13.78 -8.08
N LYS A 93 10.49 12.73 -7.93
CA LYS A 93 11.94 12.78 -8.09
C LYS A 93 12.33 12.59 -9.57
N LYS A 94 13.60 12.85 -9.92
CA LYS A 94 14.13 12.76 -11.30
C LYS A 94 13.82 11.42 -12.01
N HIS A 95 13.75 10.32 -11.27
CA HIS A 95 13.43 8.99 -11.76
C HIS A 95 11.91 8.73 -11.91
N GLY A 96 11.07 9.77 -11.92
CA GLY A 96 9.61 9.65 -12.18
C GLY A 96 8.75 9.08 -11.05
N ARG A 97 9.34 8.74 -9.88
CA ARG A 97 8.59 8.20 -8.74
C ARG A 97 8.45 9.22 -7.62
N LEU A 98 7.37 9.11 -6.83
CA LEU A 98 7.15 9.93 -5.64
C LEU A 98 8.32 9.80 -4.65
N SER A 99 8.63 10.89 -3.94
CA SER A 99 9.72 10.92 -2.96
C SER A 99 9.50 10.01 -1.75
N MET A 100 8.26 9.66 -1.48
CA MET A 100 7.81 8.69 -0.46
C MET A 100 6.50 8.04 -0.93
N SER A 101 6.16 6.87 -0.39
CA SER A 101 4.88 6.21 -0.72
C SER A 101 3.69 6.95 -0.10
N LEU A 102 2.52 6.84 -0.74
CA LEU A 102 1.26 7.35 -0.20
C LEU A 102 0.98 6.75 1.18
N PHE A 103 1.18 5.44 1.35
CA PHE A 103 1.06 4.76 2.64
C PHE A 103 1.89 5.45 3.73
N ARG A 104 3.20 5.71 3.48
CA ARG A 104 4.07 6.32 4.48
C ARG A 104 3.62 7.74 4.80
N TYR A 105 3.26 8.51 3.78
CA TYR A 105 2.77 9.87 3.95
C TYR A 105 1.50 9.95 4.78
N GLY A 106 0.59 8.99 4.59
CA GLY A 106 -0.60 8.87 5.43
C GLY A 106 -0.33 8.33 6.82
N LEU A 107 0.56 7.36 6.97
CA LEU A 107 0.96 6.80 8.28
C LEU A 107 1.48 7.90 9.21
N ASP A 108 2.38 8.74 8.71
CA ASP A 108 2.97 9.83 9.50
C ASP A 108 1.89 10.81 9.98
N TYR A 109 0.88 11.09 9.13
CA TYR A 109 -0.24 11.97 9.48
C TYR A 109 -1.24 11.33 10.45
N VAL A 110 -1.58 10.05 10.26
CA VAL A 110 -2.44 9.29 11.19
C VAL A 110 -1.79 9.24 12.57
N GLN A 111 -0.48 8.98 12.65
CA GLN A 111 0.26 8.99 13.92
C GLN A 111 0.22 10.36 14.58
N MET A 112 0.47 11.44 13.83
CA MET A 112 0.36 12.81 14.34
C MET A 112 -1.04 13.11 14.88
N ALA A 113 -2.10 12.76 14.15
CA ALA A 113 -3.49 13.02 14.55
C ALA A 113 -3.86 12.24 15.83
N ILE A 114 -3.44 10.97 15.93
CA ILE A 114 -3.67 10.15 17.14
C ILE A 114 -2.89 10.73 18.34
N GLN A 115 -1.62 11.10 18.16
CA GLN A 115 -0.82 11.71 19.24
C GLN A 115 -1.42 13.03 19.72
N ARG A 116 -1.93 13.86 18.80
CA ARG A 116 -2.60 15.13 19.14
C ARG A 116 -3.95 14.92 19.82
N LEU A 117 -4.70 13.91 19.41
CA LEU A 117 -5.93 13.51 20.07
C LEU A 117 -5.67 13.10 21.52
N ILE A 118 -4.70 12.21 21.74
CA ILE A 118 -4.40 11.65 23.06
C ILE A 118 -3.74 12.71 23.97
N GLY A 119 -2.77 13.46 23.44
CA GLY A 119 -1.98 14.40 24.23
C GLY A 119 -2.64 15.75 24.49
N PHE A 120 -3.46 16.24 23.55
CA PHE A 120 -4.02 17.60 23.61
C PHE A 120 -5.54 17.66 23.41
N GLY A 121 -6.22 16.51 23.28
CA GLY A 121 -7.67 16.47 23.06
C GLY A 121 -8.12 17.03 21.71
N LYS A 122 -7.22 17.22 20.74
CA LYS A 122 -7.55 17.78 19.42
C LYS A 122 -8.29 16.76 18.55
N LYS A 123 -9.62 16.85 18.55
CA LYS A 123 -10.49 15.90 17.85
C LYS A 123 -10.67 16.19 16.35
N GLU A 124 -10.49 17.43 15.91
CA GLU A 124 -10.87 17.84 14.55
C GLU A 124 -10.04 17.13 13.46
N GLU A 125 -8.72 17.07 13.61
CA GLU A 125 -7.83 16.37 12.68
C GLU A 125 -8.15 14.87 12.62
N PHE A 126 -8.44 14.27 13.78
CA PHE A 126 -8.82 12.86 13.87
C PHE A 126 -10.17 12.58 13.19
N LYS A 127 -11.17 13.44 13.40
CA LYS A 127 -12.48 13.33 12.73
C LYS A 127 -12.33 13.44 11.20
N GLU A 128 -11.47 14.33 10.72
CA GLU A 128 -11.20 14.52 9.29
C GLU A 128 -10.69 13.22 8.66
N ILE A 129 -9.65 12.61 9.25
CA ILE A 129 -9.10 11.35 8.72
C ILE A 129 -10.03 10.15 8.95
N LEU A 130 -10.86 10.16 9.99
CA LEU A 130 -11.87 9.13 10.21
C LEU A 130 -12.98 9.21 9.15
N ALA A 131 -13.35 10.42 8.73
CA ALA A 131 -14.34 10.62 7.67
C ALA A 131 -13.86 10.09 6.31
N ILE A 132 -12.54 10.06 6.06
CA ILE A 132 -11.97 9.48 4.83
C ILE A 132 -12.30 7.99 4.70
N LEU A 133 -12.29 7.22 5.80
CA LEU A 133 -12.69 5.81 5.78
C LEU A 133 -14.16 5.61 5.42
N ARG A 134 -15.00 6.61 5.67
CA ARG A 134 -16.45 6.57 5.39
C ARG A 134 -16.80 7.03 3.98
N LYS A 135 -15.93 7.83 3.34
CA LYS A 135 -16.17 8.33 1.99
C LYS A 135 -15.92 7.21 0.98
N GLN A 136 -16.99 6.69 0.39
CA GLN A 136 -16.88 5.93 -0.86
C GLN A 136 -16.46 6.90 -1.97
N ASN A 137 -15.33 6.62 -2.62
CA ASN A 137 -14.96 7.31 -3.84
C ASN A 137 -15.43 6.44 -5.03
N PRO A 138 -16.51 6.81 -5.75
CA PRO A 138 -17.06 5.99 -6.83
C PRO A 138 -16.06 5.74 -7.98
N ASP A 139 -15.05 6.59 -8.14
CA ASP A 139 -14.03 6.48 -9.19
C ASP A 139 -12.90 5.47 -8.89
N ARG A 140 -12.86 4.87 -7.69
CA ARG A 140 -11.79 3.93 -7.28
C ARG A 140 -11.72 2.65 -8.11
N ILE A 141 -12.83 2.24 -8.75
CA ILE A 141 -12.91 0.97 -9.48
C ILE A 141 -12.12 1.02 -10.80
N ARG A 142 -11.70 2.21 -11.26
CA ARG A 142 -11.10 2.38 -12.61
C ARG A 142 -9.57 2.49 -12.63
N VAL A 143 -8.89 2.43 -11.48
CA VAL A 143 -7.44 2.69 -11.37
C VAL A 143 -6.66 1.53 -10.72
N LEU A 144 -7.31 0.36 -10.58
CA LEU A 144 -6.64 -0.93 -10.39
C LEU A 144 -6.81 -1.72 -11.69
#